data_AF-A0A937XX49-F1
#
_entry.id   AF-A0A937XX49-F1
#
_cell.length_a   1.000
_cell.length_b   1.000
_cell.length_c   1.000
_cell.angle_alpha   90.00
_cell.angle_beta   90.00
_cell.angle_gamma   90.00
#
_symmetry.space_group_name_H-M   'P 1'
#
loop_
_entity.id
_entity.type
_entity.pdbx_description
1 polymer ?
#
loop_
_entity_poly.entity_id
_entity_poly.type
_entity_poly.pdbx_seq_one_letter_code
_entity_poly.pdbx_strand_id
1 'polypeptide(L)' 'GPASCGQLLLAFDLLGVFDQFKPKFTKRYANVSEVAVDALRRFAAEVRAGKFPDADHSYGMKPEEQQQLAMLLDQRKR' A
#
# COMPACT_ATOMS: atom_id res chain seq x y z
N GLY A 1 11.26 -2.88 -34.78
CA GLY A 1 10.22 -2.48 -35.75
C GLY A 1 9.26 -3.64 -35.98
N PRO A 2 8.14 -3.48 -36.68
CA PRO A 2 7.13 -4.55 -36.81
C PRO A 2 7.61 -5.78 -37.59
N ALA A 3 8.64 -5.64 -38.43
CA ALA A 3 9.20 -6.74 -39.23
C ALA A 3 10.18 -7.66 -38.48
N SER A 4 10.29 -7.57 -37.15
CA SER A 4 11.11 -8.49 -36.35
C SER A 4 10.32 -9.72 -35.90
N CYS A 5 11.02 -10.84 -35.71
CA CYS A 5 10.47 -12.10 -35.20
C CYS A 5 10.08 -12.08 -33.70
N GLY A 6 10.32 -10.96 -33.01
CA GLY A 6 9.95 -10.76 -31.61
C GLY A 6 9.92 -9.27 -31.26
N GLN A 7 9.32 -8.94 -30.12
CA GLN A 7 9.29 -7.59 -29.56
C GLN A 7 9.77 -7.64 -28.11
N LEU A 8 10.47 -6.58 -27.68
CA LEU A 8 10.94 -6.41 -26.31
C LEU A 8 10.43 -5.05 -25.81
N LEU A 9 9.83 -5.05 -24.62
CA LEU A 9 9.42 -3.84 -23.91
C LEU A 9 9.78 -3.99 -22.43
N LEU A 10 10.09 -2.87 -21.77
CA LEU A 10 10.21 -2.83 -20.32
C LEU A 10 8.82 -2.98 -19.69
N ALA A 11 8.71 -3.92 -18.75
CA ALA A 11 7.42 -4.24 -18.13
C ALA A 11 6.80 -3.04 -17.42
N PHE A 12 7.62 -2.19 -16.78
CA PHE A 12 7.14 -1.01 -16.07
C PHE A 12 6.57 0.08 -16.98
N ASP A 13 7.14 0.27 -18.17
CA ASP A 13 6.60 1.19 -19.18
C ASP A 13 5.30 0.65 -19.78
N LEU A 14 5.25 -0.67 -20.00
CA LEU A 14 4.08 -1.39 -20.49
C LEU A 14 2.91 -1.27 -19.50
N LEU A 15 3.18 -1.45 -18.20
CA LEU A 15 2.18 -1.41 -17.13
C LEU A 15 1.88 0.02 -16.63
N GLY A 16 2.58 1.03 -17.11
CA GLY A 16 2.36 2.42 -16.70
C GLY A 16 2.63 2.64 -15.21
N VAL A 17 3.73 2.09 -14.69
CA VAL A 17 4.17 2.32 -13.30
C VAL A 17 4.70 3.74 -13.11
N PHE A 18 5.28 4.32 -14.15
CA PHE A 18 5.71 5.72 -14.17
C PHE A 18 4.84 6.52 -15.14
N ASP A 19 4.40 7.69 -14.70
CA ASP A 19 3.50 8.53 -15.50
C ASP A 19 4.19 9.69 -16.22
N GLN A 20 5.39 10.09 -15.77
CA GLN A 20 6.05 11.30 -16.26
C GLN A 20 6.83 11.11 -17.58
N PHE A 21 7.21 9.88 -17.92
CA PHE A 21 7.98 9.60 -19.15
C PHE A 21 7.42 8.39 -19.88
N LYS A 22 7.03 8.59 -21.13
CA LYS A 22 6.59 7.51 -22.04
C LYS A 22 7.49 7.51 -23.27
N PRO A 23 8.39 6.51 -23.43
CA PRO A 23 9.16 6.37 -24.65
C PRO A 23 8.23 6.21 -25.86
N LYS A 24 8.59 6.82 -27.00
CA LYS A 24 7.73 6.84 -28.21
C LYS A 24 7.43 5.44 -28.76
N PHE A 25 8.28 4.46 -28.50
CA PHE A 25 8.14 3.08 -28.97
C PHE A 25 7.34 2.18 -28.02
N THR A 26 6.94 2.68 -26.84
CA THR A 26 6.21 1.88 -25.85
C THR A 26 4.71 2.08 -25.95
N LYS A 27 3.95 0.99 -25.98
CA LYS A 27 2.50 1.00 -25.80
C LYS A 27 2.17 0.67 -24.35
N ARG A 28 1.40 1.55 -23.71
CA ARG A 28 0.90 1.34 -22.34
C ARG A 28 -0.37 0.48 -22.41
N TYR A 29 -0.41 -0.58 -21.61
CA TYR A 29 -1.54 -1.51 -21.50
C TYR A 29 -2.28 -1.39 -20.16
N ALA A 30 -1.69 -0.74 -19.16
CA ALA A 30 -2.32 -0.44 -17.87
C ALA A 30 -1.82 0.89 -17.30
N ASN A 31 -2.54 1.45 -16.32
CA ASN A 31 -2.09 2.59 -15.52
C ASN A 31 -1.94 2.18 -14.05
N VAL A 32 -0.91 1.39 -13.75
CA VAL A 32 -0.69 0.89 -12.38
C VAL A 32 -0.38 2.03 -11.41
N SER A 33 0.21 3.13 -11.89
CA SER A 33 0.50 4.30 -11.03
C SER A 33 -0.75 4.88 -10.39
N GLU A 34 -1.84 5.03 -11.15
CA GLU A 34 -3.13 5.53 -10.66
C GLU A 34 -3.75 4.59 -9.62
N VAL A 35 -3.77 3.29 -9.91
CA VAL A 35 -4.27 2.26 -8.98
C VAL A 35 -3.49 2.28 -7.66
N ALA A 36 -2.16 2.41 -7.73
CA ALA A 36 -1.30 2.46 -6.56
C ALA A 36 -1.56 3.71 -5.71
N VAL A 37 -1.67 4.88 -6.36
CA VAL A 37 -1.96 6.14 -5.67
C VAL A 37 -3.31 6.07 -4.96
N ASP A 38 -4.34 5.52 -5.60
CA ASP A 38 -5.66 5.40 -5.00
C ASP A 38 -5.72 4.36 -3.87
N ALA A 39 -4.95 3.27 -3.98
CA ALA A 39 -4.79 2.32 -2.87
C ALA A 39 -4.14 3.00 -1.65
N LEU A 40 -3.06 3.75 -1.85
CA LEU A 40 -2.36 4.46 -0.78
C LEU A 40 -3.24 5.54 -0.14
N ARG A 41 -4.03 6.26 -0.94
CA ARG A 41 -5.00 7.25 -0.42
C ARG A 41 -6.05 6.59 0.48
N ARG A 42 -6.62 5.46 0.05
CA ARG A 42 -7.62 4.71 0.84
C ARG A 42 -7.05 4.20 2.14
N PHE A 43 -5.87 3.55 2.09
CA PHE A 43 -5.16 3.12 3.29
C PHE A 43 -4.92 4.27 4.27
N ALA A 44 -4.40 5.40 3.77
CA ALA A 44 -4.14 6.55 4.61
C ALA A 44 -5.42 7.20 5.18
N ALA A 45 -6.56 7.08 4.49
CA ALA A 45 -7.85 7.51 5.02
C ALA A 45 -8.34 6.57 6.13
N GLU A 46 -8.23 5.26 5.94
CA GLU A 46 -8.63 4.26 6.94
C GLU A 46 -7.80 4.34 8.23
N VAL A 47 -6.49 4.54 8.12
CA VAL A 47 -5.61 4.75 9.28
C VAL A 47 -6.00 6.02 10.05
N ARG A 48 -6.22 7.14 9.35
CA ARG A 48 -6.62 8.40 10.00
C ARG A 48 -8.01 8.33 10.63
N ALA A 49 -8.90 7.54 10.05
CA ALA A 49 -10.24 7.29 10.58
C ALA A 49 -10.27 6.24 11.70
N GLY A 50 -9.13 5.60 12.02
CA GLY A 50 -9.06 4.50 13.00
C GLY A 50 -9.79 3.23 12.56
N LYS A 51 -10.07 3.06 11.25
CA LYS A 51 -10.69 1.85 10.69
C LYS A 51 -9.67 0.73 10.49
N PHE A 52 -8.43 1.11 10.16
CA PHE A 52 -7.32 0.19 10.04
C PHE A 52 -6.25 0.52 11.09
N PRO A 53 -5.66 -0.49 11.78
CA PRO A 53 -5.98 -1.91 11.68
C PRO A 53 -7.33 -2.25 12.36
N ASP A 54 -8.00 -3.26 11.85
CA ASP A 54 -9.21 -3.84 12.48
C ASP A 54 -8.84 -5.08 13.30
N ALA A 55 -9.85 -5.86 13.71
CA ALA A 55 -9.66 -7.08 14.50
C ALA A 55 -8.95 -8.21 13.72
N ASP A 56 -9.19 -8.33 12.42
CA ASP A 56 -8.56 -9.38 11.59
C ASP A 56 -7.09 -9.05 11.29
N HIS A 57 -6.73 -7.76 11.34
CA HIS A 57 -5.38 -7.25 11.12
C HIS A 57 -4.65 -6.88 12.42
N SER A 58 -5.14 -7.35 13.57
CA SER A 58 -4.55 -7.09 14.89
C SER A 58 -4.45 -8.37 15.73
N TYR A 59 -3.40 -8.49 16.53
CA TYR A 59 -3.36 -9.49 17.60
C TYR A 59 -4.06 -8.96 18.85
N GLY A 60 -4.89 -9.80 19.47
CA GLY A 60 -5.45 -9.53 20.79
C GLY A 60 -4.40 -9.68 21.89
N MET A 61 -4.50 -8.87 22.94
CA MET A 61 -3.69 -9.02 24.16
C MET A 61 -4.43 -9.91 25.17
N LYS A 62 -3.70 -10.76 25.90
CA LYS A 62 -4.32 -11.59 26.94
C LYS A 62 -4.90 -10.71 28.06
N PRO A 63 -6.02 -11.10 28.69
CA PRO A 63 -6.64 -10.28 29.74
C PRO A 63 -5.70 -9.94 30.90
N GLU A 64 -4.84 -10.88 31.29
CA GLU A 64 -3.87 -10.71 32.37
C GLU A 64 -2.83 -9.63 32.04
N GLU A 65 -2.31 -9.63 30.81
CA GLU A 65 -1.34 -8.64 30.33
C GLU A 65 -1.97 -7.24 30.22
N GLN A 66 -3.25 -7.16 29.79
CA GLN A 66 -4.00 -5.90 29.75
C GLN A 66 -4.15 -5.28 31.15
N GLN A 67 -4.48 -6.11 32.15
CA GLN A 67 -4.61 -5.65 33.54
C GLN A 67 -3.28 -5.17 34.10
N GLN A 68 -2.19 -5.90 33.87
CA GLN A 68 -0.86 -5.52 34.33
C GLN A 68 -0.41 -4.19 33.70
N LEU A 69 -0.64 -4.00 32.40
CA LEU A 69 -0.32 -2.75 31.71
C LEU A 69 -1.12 -1.58 32.31
N ALA A 70 -2.41 -1.76 32.59
CA ALA A 70 -3.24 -0.71 33.21
C ALA A 70 -2.69 -0.28 34.57
N MET A 71 -2.29 -1.25 35.42
CA MET A 71 -1.67 -0.95 36.72
C MET A 71 -0.37 -0.14 36.57
N LEU A 72 0.49 -0.49 35.61
CA LEU A 72 1.76 0.20 35.38
C LEU A 72 1.55 1.63 34.86
N LEU A 73 0.55 1.86 34.00
CA LEU A 73 0.23 3.19 33.48
C LEU A 73 -0.28 4.13 34.57
N ASP A 74 -1.08 3.63 35.52
CA ASP A 74 -1.58 4.41 36.65
C ASP A 74 -0.48 4.79 37.65
N GLN A 75 0.50 3.89 37.87
CA GLN A 75 1.68 4.18 38.70
C GLN A 75 2.55 5.29 38.10
N ARG A 76 2.64 5.37 36.77
CA ARG A 76 3.46 6.38 36.07
C ARG A 76 2.83 7.77 35.99
N LYS A 77 1.50 7.88 36.20
CA LYS A 77 0.77 9.15 36.24
C LYS A 77 0.82 9.85 37.60
N ARG A 78 1.35 9.18 38.63
CA ARG A 78 1.53 9.72 39.99
C ARG A 78 2.89 10.38 40.15
#